data_AF-A0A4Q2KT88-F1
#
_entry.id   AF-A0A4Q2KT88-F1
#
_cell.length_a   1.000
_cell.length_b   1.000
_cell.length_c   1.000
_cell.angle_alpha   90.00
_cell.angle_beta   90.00
_cell.angle_gamma   90.00
#
_symmetry.space_group_name_H-M   'P 1'
#
loop_
_entity.id
_entity.type
_entity.pdbx_description
1 polymer ?
#
loop_
_entity_poly.entity_id
_entity_poly.type
_entity_poly.pdbx_seq_one_letter_code
_entity_poly.pdbx_strand_id
1 'polypeptide(L)'
;MGIIFWIVVTCILAGLEIIIPSLITIWFALAAFVLVAISFIPLIVFSPFMEWKVFIFLSILFLVITRPLSKKYFQNRKQEFRGDYLGKELVIEKVIRTGYYEARFKGSIWTLLSEDSLEVGDKVQIISFEGNRIIVKKKEA
;
A
#
# COMPACT_ATOMS: atom_id res chain seq x y z
N MET A 1 10.07 4.22 35.71
CA MET A 1 9.94 2.74 35.81
C MET A 1 11.30 2.16 35.47
N GLY A 2 11.60 0.89 35.74
CA GLY A 2 12.92 0.34 35.39
C GLY A 2 13.07 0.07 33.88
N ILE A 3 14.30 0.09 33.36
CA ILE A 3 14.64 -0.28 31.96
C ILE A 3 14.04 -1.64 31.57
N ILE A 4 13.97 -2.56 32.53
CA ILE A 4 13.38 -3.90 32.39
C ILE A 4 11.95 -3.83 31.85
N PHE A 5 11.14 -2.86 32.29
CA PHE A 5 9.77 -2.69 31.82
C PHE A 5 9.72 -2.43 30.31
N TRP A 6 10.56 -1.51 29.82
CA TRP A 6 10.59 -1.13 28.41
C TRP A 6 11.18 -2.23 27.50
N ILE A 7 12.12 -3.02 28.02
CA ILE A 7 12.61 -4.23 27.33
C ILE A 7 11.48 -5.23 27.15
N VAL A 8 10.72 -5.52 28.21
CA VAL A 8 9.57 -6.44 28.16
C VAL A 8 8.52 -5.93 27.17
N VAL A 9 8.18 -4.64 27.22
CA VAL A 9 7.23 -4.01 26.27
C VAL A 9 7.73 -4.15 24.83
N THR A 10 9.02 -3.91 24.57
CA THR A 10 9.62 -4.05 23.24
C THR A 10 9.49 -5.49 22.73
N CYS A 11 9.83 -6.49 23.56
CA CYS A 11 9.72 -7.91 23.19
C CYS A 11 8.26 -8.32 22.92
N ILE A 12 7.30 -7.88 23.73
CA ILE A 12 5.88 -8.18 23.53
C ILE A 12 5.38 -7.56 22.22
N LEU A 13 5.69 -6.28 21.96
CA LEU A 13 5.26 -5.61 20.73
C LEU A 13 5.91 -6.23 19.48
N ALA A 14 7.18 -6.60 19.56
CA ALA A 14 7.86 -7.30 18.46
C ALA A 14 7.27 -8.69 18.21
N GLY A 15 6.93 -9.44 19.27
CA GLY A 15 6.26 -10.74 19.14
C GLY A 15 4.85 -10.63 18.57
N LEU A 16 4.08 -9.61 18.99
CA LEU A 16 2.75 -9.34 18.47
C LEU A 16 2.74 -9.04 16.97
N GLU A 17 3.78 -8.37 16.46
CA GLU A 17 3.91 -8.11 15.03
C GLU A 17 4.03 -9.39 14.19
N ILE A 18 4.61 -10.46 14.75
CA ILE A 18 4.71 -11.75 14.05
C ILE A 18 3.33 -12.41 13.93
N ILE A 19 2.48 -12.23 14.95
CA ILE A 19 1.13 -12.81 15.01
C ILE A 19 0.15 -11.97 14.18
N ILE A 20 0.26 -10.65 14.29
CA ILE A 20 -0.61 -9.66 13.66
C ILE A 20 0.30 -8.71 12.87
N PRO A 21 0.74 -9.12 11.66
CA PRO A 21 1.58 -8.27 10.82
C PRO A 21 0.82 -6.99 10.49
N SER A 22 1.19 -5.93 11.21
CA SER A 22 0.49 -4.66 11.22
C SER A 22 1.54 -3.58 11.12
N LEU A 23 1.43 -2.75 10.07
CA LEU A 23 2.40 -1.68 9.86
C LEU A 23 2.51 -0.73 11.06
N ILE A 24 1.58 -0.76 12.02
CA ILE A 24 1.52 0.10 13.20
C ILE A 24 2.32 -0.48 14.38
N THR A 25 2.24 -1.79 14.66
CA THR A 25 2.82 -2.37 15.88
C THR A 25 4.35 -2.36 15.86
N ILE A 26 4.95 -2.49 14.67
CA ILE A 26 6.39 -2.33 14.48
C ILE A 26 6.91 -0.94 14.92
N TRP A 27 6.15 0.13 14.72
CA TRP A 27 6.57 1.48 15.14
C TRP A 27 6.49 1.66 16.65
N PHE A 28 5.51 1.04 17.31
CA PHE A 28 5.45 1.01 18.76
C PHE A 28 6.62 0.21 19.34
N ALA A 29 6.98 -0.93 18.74
CA ALA A 29 8.15 -1.70 19.14
C ALA A 29 9.44 -0.88 18.98
N LEU A 30 9.59 -0.17 17.85
CA LEU A 30 10.74 0.70 17.60
C LEU A 30 10.82 1.87 18.59
N ALA A 31 9.68 2.50 18.92
CA ALA A 31 9.63 3.58 19.91
C ALA A 31 10.04 3.09 21.31
N ALA A 32 9.58 1.91 21.72
CA ALA A 32 9.98 1.29 22.99
C ALA A 32 11.48 0.94 23.00
N PHE A 33 12.00 0.41 21.89
CA PHE A 33 13.42 0.10 21.75
C PHE A 33 14.31 1.35 21.84
N VAL A 34 13.93 2.44 21.17
CA VAL A 34 14.65 3.71 21.27
C VAL A 34 14.59 4.25 22.70
N LEU A 35 13.47 4.11 23.40
CA LEU A 35 13.37 4.52 24.79
C LEU A 35 14.30 3.72 25.70
N VAL A 36 14.44 2.40 25.48
CA VAL A 36 15.46 1.58 26.16
C VAL A 36 16.86 2.14 25.90
N ALA A 37 17.21 2.44 24.64
CA ALA A 37 18.52 2.97 24.28
C ALA A 37 18.81 4.33 24.94
N ILE A 38 17.82 5.22 25.03
CA ILE A 38 17.98 6.52 25.70
C ILE A 38 18.11 6.33 27.22
N SER A 39 17.38 5.38 27.82
CA SER A 39 17.49 5.08 29.25
C SER A 39 18.85 4.47 29.67
N PHE A 40 19.64 3.97 28.72
CA PHE A 40 21.04 3.56 28.98
C PHE A 40 22.00 4.74 29.10
N ILE A 41 21.60 5.96 28.73
CA ILE A 41 22.44 7.16 28.83
C ILE A 41 22.35 7.68 30.28
N PRO A 42 23.43 7.57 31.09
CA PRO A 42 23.40 7.86 32.52
C PRO A 42 23.14 9.35 32.85
N LEU A 43 23.20 10.23 31.85
CA LEU A 43 22.93 11.66 31.99
C LEU A 43 21.43 11.99 32.04
N ILE A 44 20.55 11.03 31.70
CA ILE A 44 19.13 11.28 31.51
C ILE A 44 18.33 10.56 32.60
N VAL A 45 17.96 11.31 33.65
CA VAL A 45 17.03 10.82 34.67
C VAL A 45 15.61 11.09 34.21
N PHE A 46 14.93 10.07 33.71
CA PHE A 46 13.51 10.18 33.41
C PHE A 46 12.65 9.90 34.64
N SER A 47 11.72 10.81 34.92
CA SER A 47 10.55 10.49 35.73
C SER A 47 9.64 9.52 34.95
N PRO A 48 8.91 8.60 35.60
CA PRO A 48 7.97 7.70 34.92
C PRO A 48 7.00 8.42 33.98
N PHE A 49 6.55 9.63 34.33
CA PHE A 49 5.68 10.44 33.47
C PHE A 49 6.38 10.95 32.20
N MET A 50 7.69 11.18 32.26
CA MET A 50 8.47 11.65 31.12
C MET A 50 8.74 10.52 30.14
N GLU A 51 8.99 9.30 30.63
CA GLU A 51 9.14 8.09 29.79
C GLU A 51 7.90 7.89 28.89
N TRP A 52 6.70 7.97 29.47
CA TRP A 52 5.44 7.85 28.73
C TRP A 52 5.25 8.95 27.69
N LYS A 53 5.58 10.21 28.02
CA LYS A 53 5.51 11.32 27.05
C LYS A 53 6.44 11.10 25.87
N VAL A 54 7.67 10.66 26.12
CA VAL A 54 8.66 10.37 25.09
C VAL A 54 8.20 9.20 24.22
N PHE A 55 7.70 8.11 24.81
CA PHE A 55 7.16 6.98 24.06
C PHE A 55 6.01 7.37 23.13
N ILE A 56 5.02 8.11 23.65
CA ILE A 56 3.87 8.56 22.85
C ILE A 56 4.35 9.48 21.73
N PHE A 57 5.26 10.42 22.03
CA PHE A 57 5.81 11.33 21.03
C PHE A 57 6.55 10.60 19.92
N LEU A 58 7.46 9.66 20.24
CA LEU A 58 8.17 8.86 19.24
C LEU A 58 7.22 8.01 18.41
N SER A 59 6.21 7.40 19.03
CA SER A 59 5.23 6.58 18.33
C SER A 59 4.44 7.40 17.31
N ILE A 60 3.96 8.58 17.70
CA ILE A 60 3.26 9.50 16.79
C ILE A 60 4.21 9.96 15.68
N LEU A 61 5.45 10.33 16.03
CA LEU A 61 6.45 10.78 15.07
C LEU A 61 6.71 9.72 13.99
N PHE A 62 6.91 8.46 14.39
CA PHE A 62 7.09 7.36 13.46
C PHE A 62 5.86 7.14 12.58
N LEU A 63 4.65 7.13 13.14
CA LEU A 63 3.42 6.99 12.34
C LEU A 63 3.22 8.12 11.33
N VAL A 64 3.54 9.37 11.72
CA VAL A 64 3.44 10.54 10.84
C VAL A 64 4.45 10.45 9.70
N ILE A 65 5.67 9.98 9.95
CA ILE A 65 6.71 9.78 8.92
C ILE A 65 6.37 8.62 7.97
N THR A 66 5.71 7.58 8.45
CA THR A 66 5.32 6.43 7.60
C THR A 66 4.21 6.79 6.60
N ARG A 67 3.36 7.77 6.93
CA ARG A 67 2.24 8.19 6.07
C ARG A 67 2.67 8.73 4.68
N PRO A 68 3.64 9.68 4.55
CA PRO A 68 4.11 10.12 3.23
C PRO A 68 4.92 9.04 2.49
N LEU A 69 5.67 8.20 3.21
CA LEU A 69 6.48 7.14 2.61
C LEU A 69 5.61 6.05 1.95
N SER A 70 4.57 5.59 2.64
CA SER A 70 3.64 4.59 2.07
C SER A 70 2.94 5.10 0.81
N LYS A 71 2.46 6.35 0.79
CA LYS A 71 1.84 6.92 -0.41
C LYS A 71 2.79 6.93 -1.61
N LYS A 72 4.04 7.34 -1.42
CA LYS A 72 5.03 7.45 -2.50
C LYS A 72 5.44 6.08 -3.07
N TYR A 73 5.62 5.08 -2.22
CA TYR A 73 5.97 3.72 -2.65
C TYR A 73 4.82 3.00 -3.36
N PHE A 74 3.58 3.13 -2.89
CA PHE A 74 2.43 2.47 -3.52
C PHE A 74 1.91 3.19 -4.77
N GLN A 75 2.07 4.52 -4.89
CA GLN A 75 1.65 5.26 -6.10
C GLN A 75 2.55 4.97 -7.30
N ASN A 76 3.87 4.91 -7.10
CA ASN A 76 4.80 4.67 -8.22
C ASN A 76 4.61 3.29 -8.87
N ARG A 77 4.41 2.24 -8.06
CA ARG A 77 4.14 0.88 -8.58
C ARG A 77 2.84 0.77 -9.38
N LYS A 78 1.80 1.54 -9.02
CA LYS A 78 0.53 1.57 -9.78
C LYS A 78 0.68 2.27 -11.13
N GLN A 79 1.55 3.28 -11.25
CA GLN A 79 1.76 3.99 -12.51
C GLN A 79 2.61 3.18 -13.49
N GLU A 80 3.71 2.58 -13.03
CA GLU A 80 4.57 1.73 -13.86
C GLU A 80 3.80 0.55 -14.46
N PHE A 81 2.97 -0.13 -13.66
CA PHE A 81 2.18 -1.26 -14.14
C PHE A 81 1.17 -0.84 -15.22
N ARG A 82 0.54 0.33 -15.12
CA ARG A 82 -0.43 0.79 -16.14
C ARG A 82 0.26 1.23 -17.43
N GLY A 83 1.44 1.84 -17.34
CA GLY A 83 2.22 2.26 -18.49
C GLY A 83 2.67 1.10 -19.38
N ASP A 84 3.09 -0.01 -18.76
CA ASP A 84 3.67 -1.17 -19.45
C ASP A 84 2.65 -2.00 -20.25
N TYR A 85 1.34 -1.76 -20.05
CA TYR A 85 0.26 -2.42 -20.78
C TYR A 85 -0.45 -1.51 -21.78
N LEU A 86 -0.05 -0.24 -21.88
CA LEU A 86 -0.52 0.65 -22.93
C LEU A 86 -0.11 0.06 -24.29
N GLY A 87 -1.08 -0.02 -25.20
CA GLY A 87 -0.86 -0.56 -26.54
C GLY A 87 -0.97 -2.08 -26.67
N LYS A 88 -1.22 -2.85 -25.59
CA LYS A 88 -1.49 -4.29 -25.70
C LYS A 88 -2.87 -4.56 -26.30
N GLU A 89 -2.95 -5.68 -27.00
CA GLU A 89 -4.18 -6.16 -27.63
C GLU A 89 -4.97 -7.04 -26.66
N LEU A 90 -6.28 -6.83 -26.64
CA LEU A 90 -7.26 -7.68 -25.97
C LEU A 90 -8.31 -8.13 -26.99
N VAL A 91 -8.92 -9.27 -26.69
CA VAL A 91 -10.06 -9.77 -27.46
C VAL A 91 -11.29 -9.66 -26.57
N ILE A 92 -12.37 -9.12 -27.11
CA ILE A 92 -13.63 -9.00 -26.38
C ILE A 92 -14.25 -10.37 -26.20
N GLU A 93 -14.50 -10.76 -24.96
CA GLU A 93 -15.19 -12.02 -24.64
C GLU A 93 -16.70 -11.81 -24.50
N LYS A 94 -17.13 -10.62 -24.05
CA LYS A 94 -18.56 -10.35 -23.83
C LYS A 94 -18.89 -8.87 -24.02
N VAL A 95 -20.02 -8.62 -24.67
CA VAL A 95 -20.63 -7.29 -24.77
C VAL A 95 -21.65 -7.15 -23.65
N ILE A 96 -21.47 -6.18 -22.75
CA ILE A 96 -22.47 -5.88 -21.71
C ILE A 96 -23.53 -4.95 -22.31
N ARG A 97 -23.08 -3.79 -22.81
CA ARG A 97 -23.89 -2.72 -23.44
C ARG A 97 -23.00 -1.92 -24.39
N THR A 98 -23.59 -1.13 -25.28
CA THR A 98 -22.83 -0.21 -26.14
C THR A 98 -21.90 0.66 -25.30
N GLY A 99 -20.60 0.53 -25.55
CA GLY A 99 -19.53 1.21 -24.83
C GLY A 99 -18.99 0.53 -23.56
N TYR A 100 -19.60 -0.59 -23.11
CA TYR A 100 -19.13 -1.39 -21.98
C TYR A 100 -18.96 -2.86 -22.38
N TYR A 101 -17.73 -3.35 -22.30
CA TYR A 101 -17.35 -4.70 -22.73
C TYR A 101 -16.56 -5.42 -21.63
N GLU A 102 -16.40 -6.74 -21.74
CA GLU A 102 -15.56 -7.53 -20.84
C GLU A 102 -14.53 -8.31 -21.66
N ALA A 103 -13.31 -8.36 -21.13
CA ALA A 103 -12.24 -9.21 -21.64
C ALA A 103 -11.37 -9.72 -20.51
N ARG A 104 -10.77 -10.90 -20.72
CA ARG A 104 -9.74 -11.44 -19.84
C ARG A 104 -8.44 -10.67 -19.99
N PHE A 105 -8.04 -10.02 -18.92
CA PHE A 105 -6.73 -9.38 -18.78
C PHE A 105 -6.02 -9.94 -17.55
N LYS A 106 -4.82 -10.50 -17.77
CA LYS A 106 -4.00 -11.16 -16.72
C LYS A 106 -4.72 -12.25 -15.92
N GLY A 107 -5.58 -13.02 -16.58
CA GLY A 107 -6.32 -14.11 -15.93
C GLY A 107 -7.51 -13.66 -15.07
N SER A 108 -7.86 -12.37 -15.07
CA SER A 108 -9.08 -11.84 -14.45
C SER A 108 -9.97 -11.18 -15.51
N ILE A 109 -11.26 -11.10 -15.26
CA ILE A 109 -12.22 -10.40 -16.14
C ILE A 109 -12.19 -8.91 -15.80
N TRP A 110 -11.92 -8.08 -16.80
CA TRP A 110 -11.88 -6.62 -16.66
C TRP A 110 -12.96 -5.96 -17.51
N THR A 111 -13.52 -4.88 -16.99
CA THR A 111 -14.46 -4.04 -17.74
C THR A 111 -13.67 -3.12 -18.68
N LEU A 112 -13.97 -3.22 -19.96
CA LEU A 112 -13.46 -2.35 -21.01
C LEU A 112 -14.48 -1.26 -21.34
N LEU A 113 -13.99 -0.06 -21.63
CA LEU A 113 -14.74 1.08 -22.13
C LEU A 113 -14.26 1.42 -23.53
N SER A 114 -15.18 1.56 -24.48
CA SER A 114 -14.87 2.04 -25.83
C SER A 114 -15.97 2.95 -26.34
N GLU A 115 -15.62 3.93 -27.17
CA GLU A 115 -16.62 4.74 -27.88
C GLU A 115 -17.14 4.01 -29.12
N ASP A 116 -16.36 3.06 -29.64
CA ASP A 116 -16.71 2.27 -30.80
C ASP A 116 -17.71 1.16 -30.44
N SER A 117 -18.59 0.83 -31.39
CA SER A 117 -19.40 -0.39 -31.33
C SER A 117 -18.53 -1.60 -31.64
N LEU A 118 -18.30 -2.43 -30.63
CA LEU A 118 -17.43 -3.60 -30.72
C LEU A 118 -18.23 -4.89 -30.51
N GLU A 119 -17.81 -5.95 -31.17
CA GLU A 119 -18.45 -7.26 -31.08
C GLU A 119 -17.56 -8.28 -30.35
N VAL A 120 -18.16 -9.38 -29.89
CA VAL A 120 -17.41 -10.49 -29.30
C VAL A 120 -16.44 -11.04 -30.35
N GLY A 121 -15.15 -11.10 -30.00
CA GLY A 121 -14.08 -11.50 -30.91
C GLY A 121 -13.30 -10.35 -31.55
N ASP A 122 -13.77 -9.09 -31.43
CA ASP A 122 -13.01 -7.94 -31.92
C ASP A 122 -11.70 -7.76 -31.15
N LYS A 123 -10.64 -7.42 -31.90
CA LYS A 123 -9.34 -7.04 -31.34
C LYS A 123 -9.33 -5.55 -31.01
N VAL A 124 -9.01 -5.25 -29.76
CA VAL A 124 -8.97 -3.88 -29.25
C VAL A 124 -7.63 -3.59 -28.61
N GLN A 125 -7.20 -2.33 -28.66
CA GLN A 125 -5.94 -1.88 -28.09
C GLN A 125 -6.18 -1.04 -26.85
N ILE A 126 -5.42 -1.29 -25.79
CA ILE A 126 -5.50 -0.52 -24.53
C ILE A 126 -4.91 0.88 -24.75
N ILE A 127 -5.74 1.91 -24.59
CA ILE A 127 -5.34 3.33 -24.70
C ILE A 127 -5.00 3.89 -23.33
N SER A 128 -5.76 3.53 -22.29
CA SER A 128 -5.54 4.05 -20.94
C SER A 128 -6.29 3.23 -19.88
N PHE A 129 -6.01 3.52 -18.60
CA PHE A 129 -6.65 2.87 -17.46
C PHE A 129 -7.36 3.90 -16.60
N GLU A 130 -8.68 3.77 -16.45
CA GLU A 130 -9.51 4.63 -15.63
C GLU A 130 -10.02 3.86 -14.40
N GLY A 131 -9.30 3.98 -13.29
CA GLY A 131 -9.65 3.28 -12.05
C GLY A 131 -9.55 1.75 -12.20
N ASN A 132 -10.71 1.07 -12.19
CA ASN A 132 -10.83 -0.38 -12.42
C ASN A 132 -11.36 -0.71 -13.83
N ARG A 133 -11.42 0.27 -14.73
CA ARG A 133 -11.86 0.12 -16.11
C ARG A 133 -10.67 0.36 -17.05
N ILE A 134 -10.70 -0.30 -18.19
CA ILE A 134 -9.66 -0.18 -19.22
C ILE A 134 -10.29 0.51 -20.43
N ILE A 135 -9.74 1.63 -20.87
CA ILE A 135 -10.20 2.32 -22.07
C ILE A 135 -9.49 1.71 -23.26
N VAL A 136 -10.28 1.27 -24.24
CA VAL A 136 -9.81 0.56 -25.42
C VAL A 136 -10.35 1.18 -26.70
N LYS A 137 -9.56 1.11 -27.78
CA LYS A 137 -10.01 1.47 -29.13
C LYS A 137 -10.11 0.23 -30.00
N LYS A 138 -11.01 0.24 -30.99
CA LYS A 138 -10.93 -0.72 -32.09
C LYS A 138 -9.57 -0.59 -32.77
N LYS A 139 -8.86 -1.70 -32.92
CA LYS A 139 -7.65 -1.72 -33.74
C LYS A 139 -8.09 -1.95 -35.20
N GLU A 140 -8.04 -0.89 -36.00
CA GLU A 140 -8.17 -1.02 -37.45
C GLU A 140 -6.94 -1.77 -37.98
N ALA A 141 -7.18 -2.77 -38.83
CA ALA A 141 -6.15 -3.60 -39.45
C ALA A 141 -5.41 -2.85 -40.55
#